data_AF-A0A6A9SD79-F1
#
_entry.id   AF-A0A6A9SD79-F1
#
_cell.length_a   1.000
_cell.length_b   1.000
_cell.length_c   1.000
_cell.angle_alpha   90.00
_cell.angle_beta   90.00
_cell.angle_gamma   90.00
#
_symmetry.space_group_name_H-M   'P 1'
#
loop_
_entity.id
_entity.type
_entity.pdbx_description
1 polymer ?
#
loop_
_entity_poly.entity_id
_entity_poly.type
_entity_poly.pdbx_seq_one_letter_code
_entity_poly.pdbx_strand_id
1 'polypeptide(L)'
;MGDRRIGVDVGGTFTDVTLSLDGTLVTAKVPSTEDQSEGVIAGIEKACEAADIDPESVTEFSHAMTVSVNALLEEDGAKTALVTTDGFRDVLEIGRQDRPSLYDLSAEKPTPLVPRRRRFEVSERTTTDGIEEPVDEAEVRAIAAQLRDLDVESVAVSLLHAYAHPENEQHVADILRDELDVPVSASHEVLAEFREYERTSTTAVDAYVRPAIDHYVSHLTDRARELGVPQPRIMQANGGITDADTVRRNAVTTVLSGPAAGVVGAGSMAADEQDGLVTFDMGGTSSDVSLVRDGEAERTTEGVINERPIKTPMVDVETVGAGGGSIAWVDAGG
;
A
#
# COMPACT_ATOMS: atom_id res chain seq x y z
N MET A 1 2.84 2.25 -35.57
CA MET A 1 2.85 3.37 -34.61
C MET A 1 4.02 3.11 -33.69
N GLY A 2 4.88 4.10 -33.47
CA GLY A 2 6.01 3.97 -32.53
C GLY A 2 5.50 3.77 -31.11
N ASP A 3 6.34 3.16 -30.26
CA ASP A 3 6.02 2.98 -28.85
C ASP A 3 5.95 4.35 -28.16
N ARG A 4 4.77 4.66 -27.60
CA ARG A 4 4.48 5.91 -26.88
C ARG A 4 4.09 5.57 -25.47
N ARG A 5 5.03 5.70 -24.55
CA ARG A 5 4.89 5.21 -23.18
C ARG A 5 4.95 6.38 -22.22
N ILE A 6 4.00 6.43 -21.31
CA ILE A 6 3.97 7.42 -20.23
C ILE A 6 4.26 6.70 -18.92
N GLY A 7 5.20 7.25 -18.16
CA GLY A 7 5.40 6.96 -16.75
C GLY A 7 5.00 8.18 -15.92
N VAL A 8 4.18 7.99 -14.90
CA VAL A 8 3.80 9.06 -13.95
C VAL A 8 4.11 8.62 -12.54
N ASP A 9 4.76 9.49 -11.78
CA ASP A 9 4.93 9.34 -10.34
C ASP A 9 4.29 10.52 -9.60
N VAL A 10 3.46 10.21 -8.62
CA VAL A 10 2.75 11.20 -7.81
C VAL A 10 3.36 11.25 -6.41
N GLY A 11 4.11 12.32 -6.17
CA GLY A 11 4.60 12.69 -4.84
C GLY A 11 3.64 13.65 -4.12
N GLY A 12 3.96 13.95 -2.85
CA GLY A 12 3.18 14.89 -2.04
C GLY A 12 3.21 16.35 -2.51
N THR A 13 4.25 16.77 -3.25
CA THR A 13 4.41 18.16 -3.69
C THR A 13 4.19 18.35 -5.20
N PHE A 14 4.68 17.40 -6.00
CA PHE A 14 4.61 17.47 -7.45
C PHE A 14 4.24 16.11 -8.03
N THR A 15 3.59 16.16 -9.19
CA THR A 15 3.41 15.03 -10.09
C THR A 15 4.41 15.15 -11.22
N ASP A 16 5.21 14.10 -11.39
CA ASP A 16 6.26 13.99 -12.40
C ASP A 16 5.81 13.05 -13.51
N VAL A 17 5.88 13.53 -14.75
CA VAL A 17 5.45 12.79 -15.95
C VAL A 17 6.62 12.67 -16.91
N THR A 18 6.87 11.45 -17.38
CA THR A 18 7.84 11.16 -18.43
C THR A 18 7.14 10.49 -19.60
N LEU A 19 7.16 11.13 -20.76
CA LEU A 19 6.71 10.60 -22.03
C LEU A 19 7.93 10.12 -22.83
N SER A 20 7.96 8.84 -23.17
CA SER A 20 8.91 8.25 -24.10
C SER A 20 8.28 8.13 -25.48
N LEU A 21 8.91 8.78 -26.46
CA LEU A 21 8.50 8.82 -27.86
C LEU A 21 9.71 8.48 -28.74
N ASP A 22 9.69 7.31 -29.38
CA ASP A 22 10.70 6.90 -30.37
C ASP A 22 12.16 7.07 -29.86
N GLY A 23 12.40 6.76 -28.58
CA GLY A 23 13.71 6.89 -27.93
C GLY A 23 14.06 8.28 -27.41
N THR A 24 13.15 9.26 -27.55
CA THR A 24 13.25 10.60 -26.96
C THR A 24 12.41 10.66 -25.69
N LEU A 25 12.89 11.37 -24.67
CA LEU A 25 12.16 11.63 -23.44
C LEU A 25 11.69 13.08 -23.39
N VAL A 26 10.40 13.26 -23.10
CA VAL A 26 9.79 14.54 -22.78
C VAL A 26 9.30 14.47 -21.35
N THR A 27 9.65 15.45 -20.53
CA THR A 27 9.24 15.50 -19.13
C THR A 27 8.30 16.66 -18.88
N ALA A 28 7.33 16.44 -18.00
CA ALA A 28 6.46 17.48 -17.46
C ALA A 28 6.39 17.34 -15.95
N LYS A 29 6.35 18.49 -15.28
CA LYS A 29 6.14 18.58 -13.83
C LYS A 29 5.00 19.54 -13.57
N VAL A 30 4.08 19.13 -12.72
CA VAL A 30 2.93 19.94 -12.28
C VAL A 30 2.78 19.83 -10.77
N PRO A 31 2.27 20.85 -10.07
CA PRO A 31 1.96 20.75 -8.64
C PRO A 31 0.98 19.61 -8.37
N SER A 32 1.17 18.88 -7.27
CA SER A 32 0.16 17.90 -6.82
C SER A 32 -1.10 18.63 -6.35
N THR A 33 -2.26 18.10 -6.73
CA THR A 33 -3.59 18.59 -6.39
C THR A 33 -4.17 17.77 -5.23
N GLU A 34 -5.22 18.29 -4.58
CA GLU A 34 -5.95 17.56 -3.53
C GLU A 34 -6.49 16.23 -4.09
N ASP A 35 -7.22 16.28 -5.21
CA ASP A 35 -7.43 15.10 -6.05
C ASP A 35 -6.21 14.89 -6.95
N GLN A 36 -5.30 14.04 -6.50
CA GLN A 36 -4.04 13.75 -7.17
C GLN A 36 -4.22 13.27 -8.63
N SER A 37 -5.35 12.67 -8.98
CA SER A 37 -5.57 12.17 -10.34
C SER A 37 -5.78 13.30 -11.35
N GLU A 38 -6.20 14.50 -10.92
CA GLU A 38 -6.24 15.70 -11.77
C GLU A 38 -4.84 16.17 -12.16
N GLY A 39 -3.91 16.20 -11.20
CA GLY A 39 -2.50 16.49 -11.43
C GLY A 39 -1.87 15.53 -12.43
N VAL A 40 -2.22 14.24 -12.37
CA VAL A 40 -1.76 13.24 -13.34
C VAL A 40 -2.20 13.60 -14.76
N ILE A 41 -3.50 13.87 -14.97
CA ILE A 41 -4.03 14.22 -16.29
C ILE A 41 -3.40 15.51 -16.82
N ALA A 42 -3.34 16.55 -16.00
CA ALA A 42 -2.73 17.82 -16.39
C ALA A 42 -1.24 17.66 -16.77
N GLY A 43 -0.53 16.77 -16.07
CA GLY A 43 0.86 16.42 -16.39
C GLY A 43 0.99 15.68 -17.72
N ILE A 44 0.08 14.73 -17.99
CA ILE A 44 0.02 13.98 -19.26
C ILE A 44 -0.27 14.94 -20.43
N GLU A 45 -1.30 15.78 -20.31
CA GLU A 45 -1.65 16.76 -21.34
C GLU A 45 -0.48 17.70 -21.65
N LYS A 46 0.20 18.20 -20.60
CA LYS A 46 1.38 19.07 -20.74
C LYS A 46 2.55 18.37 -21.43
N ALA A 47 2.78 17.08 -21.15
CA ALA A 47 3.82 16.30 -21.83
C ALA A 47 3.48 16.04 -23.31
N CYS A 48 2.21 15.72 -23.61
CA CYS A 48 1.72 15.54 -24.97
C CYS A 48 1.78 16.84 -25.80
N GLU A 49 1.38 17.97 -25.21
CA GLU A 49 1.49 19.30 -25.84
C GLU A 49 2.95 19.64 -26.17
N ALA A 50 3.87 19.43 -25.23
CA ALA A 50 5.29 19.67 -25.43
C ALA A 50 5.91 18.77 -26.52
N ALA A 51 5.35 17.58 -26.72
CA ALA A 51 5.78 16.62 -27.75
C ALA A 51 5.04 16.78 -29.09
N ASP A 52 4.04 17.67 -29.19
CA ASP A 52 3.16 17.85 -30.36
C ASP A 52 2.48 16.53 -30.79
N ILE A 53 1.96 15.77 -29.81
CA ILE A 53 1.20 14.53 -30.05
C ILE A 53 -0.18 14.57 -29.40
N ASP A 54 -1.09 13.79 -29.96
CA ASP A 54 -2.41 13.52 -29.39
C ASP A 54 -2.29 12.54 -28.19
N PRO A 55 -2.87 12.83 -27.01
CA PRO A 55 -2.95 11.87 -25.91
C PRO A 55 -3.52 10.51 -26.30
N GLU A 56 -4.50 10.45 -27.22
CA GLU A 56 -5.09 9.17 -27.70
C GLU A 56 -4.07 8.25 -28.37
N SER A 57 -2.93 8.80 -28.77
CA SER A 57 -1.86 8.04 -29.41
C SER A 57 -0.92 7.33 -28.44
N VAL A 58 -1.06 7.56 -27.13
CA VAL A 58 -0.31 6.87 -26.08
C VAL A 58 -0.68 5.39 -26.08
N THR A 59 0.32 4.51 -26.05
CA THR A 59 0.14 3.06 -26.12
C THR A 59 0.31 2.35 -24.78
N GLU A 60 1.01 2.97 -23.83
CA GLU A 60 1.21 2.43 -22.48
C GLU A 60 1.23 3.56 -21.45
N PHE A 61 0.57 3.33 -20.32
CA PHE A 61 0.54 4.23 -19.18
C PHE A 61 0.90 3.45 -17.91
N SER A 62 2.04 3.77 -17.31
CA SER A 62 2.49 3.25 -16.01
C SER A 62 2.42 4.34 -14.96
N HIS A 63 2.01 3.97 -13.75
CA HIS A 63 1.72 4.92 -12.70
C HIS A 63 2.20 4.44 -11.33
N ALA A 64 2.91 5.28 -10.60
CA ALA A 64 3.30 5.10 -9.20
C ALA A 64 2.76 6.24 -8.34
N MET A 65 2.55 5.96 -7.05
CA MET A 65 1.92 6.90 -6.13
C MET A 65 2.45 6.75 -4.70
N THR A 66 2.28 7.82 -3.93
CA THR A 66 2.64 7.87 -2.50
C THR A 66 1.43 7.80 -1.55
N VAL A 67 0.20 7.60 -2.08
CA VAL A 67 -1.04 7.56 -1.30
C VAL A 67 -0.97 6.57 -0.11
N SER A 68 -0.55 5.33 -0.37
CA SER A 68 -0.48 4.29 0.67
C SER A 68 0.52 4.60 1.78
N VAL A 69 1.73 5.07 1.42
CA VAL A 69 2.76 5.36 2.42
C VAL A 69 2.42 6.61 3.24
N ASN A 70 1.88 7.65 2.61
CA ASN A 70 1.46 8.87 3.32
C ASN A 70 0.32 8.58 4.30
N ALA A 71 -0.71 7.81 3.89
CA ALA A 71 -1.79 7.42 4.80
C ALA A 71 -1.28 6.67 6.05
N LEU A 72 -0.23 5.85 5.91
CA LEU A 72 0.39 5.14 7.04
C LEU A 72 1.27 6.04 7.92
N LEU A 73 2.02 6.96 7.32
CA LEU A 73 2.91 7.88 8.04
C LEU A 73 2.11 8.96 8.78
N GLU A 74 1.07 9.49 8.16
CA GLU A 74 0.21 10.56 8.70
C GLU A 74 -0.94 10.02 9.57
N GLU A 75 -1.11 8.69 9.60
CA GLU A 75 -2.20 8.01 10.30
C GLU A 75 -3.60 8.50 9.89
N ASP A 76 -3.74 8.85 8.61
CA ASP A 76 -4.97 9.36 7.98
C ASP A 76 -5.57 8.35 6.97
N GLY A 77 -5.56 7.07 7.35
CA GLY A 77 -6.27 6.02 6.61
C GLY A 77 -7.65 5.73 7.17
N ALA A 78 -8.27 4.70 6.60
CA ALA A 78 -9.66 4.36 6.86
C ALA A 78 -9.93 3.99 8.32
N LYS A 79 -11.16 4.24 8.76
CA LYS A 79 -11.71 3.77 10.01
C LYS A 79 -11.95 2.25 9.96
N THR A 80 -10.88 1.49 10.01
CA THR A 80 -10.86 0.03 9.91
C THR A 80 -11.32 -0.68 11.19
N ALA A 81 -12.01 -1.80 11.03
CA ALA A 81 -12.22 -2.80 12.07
C ALA A 81 -11.42 -4.08 11.80
N LEU A 82 -11.20 -4.87 12.85
CA LEU A 82 -10.50 -6.15 12.77
C LEU A 82 -11.41 -7.25 13.34
N VAL A 83 -11.57 -8.34 12.62
CA VAL A 83 -12.26 -9.56 13.07
C VAL A 83 -11.22 -10.68 13.19
N THR A 84 -11.12 -11.29 14.37
CA THR A 84 -10.17 -12.37 14.66
C THR A 84 -10.88 -13.58 15.25
N THR A 85 -10.17 -14.70 15.33
CA THR A 85 -10.53 -15.83 16.19
C THR A 85 -10.73 -15.38 17.65
N ASP A 86 -11.68 -16.00 18.36
CA ASP A 86 -11.87 -15.79 19.80
C ASP A 86 -10.56 -15.95 20.60
N GLY A 87 -10.31 -15.00 21.49
CA GLY A 87 -9.09 -14.89 22.27
C GLY A 87 -7.91 -14.20 21.56
N PHE A 88 -8.03 -13.83 20.27
CA PHE A 88 -6.96 -13.22 19.48
C PHE A 88 -7.14 -11.72 19.20
N ARG A 89 -8.14 -11.07 19.81
CA ARG A 89 -8.44 -9.64 19.61
C ARG A 89 -7.27 -8.70 19.89
N ASP A 90 -6.33 -9.09 20.75
CA ASP A 90 -5.19 -8.26 21.17
C ASP A 90 -3.89 -8.54 20.41
N VAL A 91 -3.91 -9.35 19.35
CA VAL A 91 -2.70 -9.71 18.60
C VAL A 91 -1.89 -8.48 18.14
N LEU A 92 -2.55 -7.41 17.67
CA LEU A 92 -1.90 -6.17 17.24
C LEU A 92 -1.29 -5.37 18.39
N GLU A 93 -1.84 -5.47 19.61
CA GLU A 93 -1.36 -4.76 20.80
C GLU A 93 -0.17 -5.48 21.46
N ILE A 94 -0.30 -6.81 21.54
CA ILE A 94 0.72 -7.66 22.15
C ILE A 94 1.95 -7.68 21.25
N GLY A 95 1.75 -7.79 19.94
CA GLY A 95 2.81 -7.99 18.97
C GLY A 95 3.65 -9.22 19.28
N ARG A 96 4.96 -9.11 19.12
CA ARG A 96 5.93 -10.16 19.51
C ARG A 96 6.51 -9.99 20.91
N GLN A 97 6.01 -9.00 21.67
CA GLN A 97 6.57 -8.60 22.98
C GLN A 97 8.04 -8.17 22.94
N ASP A 98 8.56 -7.86 21.75
CA ASP A 98 9.88 -7.26 21.60
C ASP A 98 9.89 -5.85 22.21
N ARG A 99 11.03 -5.47 22.79
CA ARG A 99 11.22 -4.13 23.34
C ARG A 99 11.62 -3.17 22.21
N PRO A 100 10.90 -2.05 21.99
CA PRO A 100 11.27 -1.07 20.96
C PRO A 100 12.69 -0.53 21.15
N SER A 101 13.08 -0.31 22.41
CA SER A 101 14.45 0.06 22.79
C SER A 101 14.89 -0.77 24.00
N LEU A 102 15.98 -1.52 23.84
CA LEU A 102 16.46 -2.48 24.86
C LEU A 102 16.80 -1.81 26.20
N TYR A 103 17.28 -0.57 26.16
CA TYR A 103 17.80 0.16 27.32
C TYR A 103 16.88 1.28 27.81
N ASP A 104 15.82 1.58 27.08
CA ASP A 104 14.81 2.55 27.51
C ASP A 104 13.63 1.81 28.17
N LEU A 105 13.56 1.92 29.50
CA LEU A 105 12.46 1.32 30.29
C LEU A 105 11.13 2.07 30.13
N SER A 106 11.15 3.27 29.57
CA SER A 106 9.98 4.10 29.26
C SER A 106 9.53 4.00 27.81
N ALA A 107 10.17 3.15 26.99
CA ALA A 107 9.77 2.97 25.60
C ALA A 107 8.31 2.51 25.50
N GLU A 108 7.50 3.29 24.79
CA GLU A 108 6.12 2.97 24.47
C GLU A 108 6.07 2.20 23.15
N LYS A 109 5.12 1.28 23.02
CA LYS A 109 4.86 0.60 21.75
C LYS A 109 4.06 1.54 20.83
N PRO A 110 4.23 1.43 19.50
CA PRO A 110 3.40 2.17 18.57
C PRO A 110 1.92 1.85 18.79
N THR A 111 1.07 2.86 18.65
CA THR A 111 -0.38 2.67 18.73
C THR A 111 -0.85 1.83 17.55
N PRO A 112 -1.60 0.73 17.76
CA PRO A 112 -2.07 -0.07 16.64
C PRO A 112 -3.08 0.66 15.76
N LEU A 113 -2.99 0.47 14.44
CA LEU A 113 -3.89 1.06 13.43
C LEU A 113 -5.38 0.83 13.75
N VAL A 114 -5.70 -0.38 14.21
CA VAL A 114 -7.05 -0.73 14.66
C VAL A 114 -7.07 -0.66 16.20
N PRO A 115 -7.76 0.30 16.82
CA PRO A 115 -7.87 0.38 18.27
C PRO A 115 -8.78 -0.73 18.80
N ARG A 116 -8.53 -1.18 20.04
CA ARG A 116 -9.24 -2.32 20.66
C ARG A 116 -10.76 -2.29 20.55
N ARG A 117 -11.39 -1.11 20.63
CA ARG A 117 -12.86 -0.92 20.50
C ARG A 117 -13.43 -1.27 19.12
N ARG A 118 -12.59 -1.39 18.10
CA ARG A 118 -12.94 -1.79 16.72
C ARG A 118 -12.44 -3.21 16.39
N ARG A 119 -12.03 -3.98 17.39
CA ARG A 119 -11.58 -5.36 17.23
C ARG A 119 -12.65 -6.30 17.77
N PHE A 120 -13.06 -7.26 16.96
CA PHE A 120 -14.14 -8.20 17.21
C PHE A 120 -13.59 -9.62 17.13
N GLU A 121 -14.27 -10.53 17.82
CA GLU A 121 -13.95 -11.95 17.85
C GLU A 121 -15.11 -12.73 17.26
N VAL A 122 -14.80 -13.79 16.52
CA VAL A 122 -15.75 -14.81 16.08
C VAL A 122 -15.43 -16.10 16.83
N SER A 123 -16.46 -16.84 17.19
CA SER A 123 -16.35 -18.11 17.90
C SER A 123 -16.08 -19.23 16.88
N GLU A 124 -14.86 -19.28 16.35
CA GLU A 124 -14.42 -20.35 15.46
C GLU A 124 -13.06 -20.92 15.86
N ARG A 125 -12.74 -22.12 15.36
CA ARG A 125 -11.42 -22.72 15.56
C ARG A 125 -10.99 -23.55 14.37
N THR A 126 -9.85 -23.15 13.82
CA THR A 126 -9.10 -23.92 12.84
C THR A 126 -7.73 -24.24 13.43
N THR A 127 -7.20 -25.44 13.18
CA THR A 127 -5.86 -25.86 13.56
C THR A 127 -5.04 -26.23 12.33
N THR A 128 -3.82 -26.71 12.51
CA THR A 128 -3.01 -27.23 11.40
C THR A 128 -3.64 -28.47 10.74
N ASP A 129 -4.48 -29.21 11.46
CA ASP A 129 -5.11 -30.44 10.97
C ASP A 129 -6.46 -30.20 10.27
N GLY A 130 -7.03 -29.00 10.41
CA GLY A 130 -8.29 -28.61 9.78
C GLY A 130 -9.20 -27.81 10.72
N ILE A 131 -10.47 -27.73 10.36
CA ILE A 131 -11.51 -27.02 11.14
C ILE A 131 -11.93 -27.87 12.34
N GLU A 132 -11.80 -27.34 13.55
CA GLU A 132 -12.31 -27.94 14.79
C GLU A 132 -13.70 -27.38 15.15
N GLU A 133 -13.87 -26.07 15.02
CA GLU A 133 -15.12 -25.36 15.28
C GLU A 133 -15.47 -24.48 14.08
N PRO A 134 -16.59 -24.75 13.38
CA PRO A 134 -17.02 -23.94 12.25
C PRO A 134 -17.60 -22.61 12.73
N VAL A 135 -17.57 -21.61 11.84
CA VAL A 135 -18.16 -20.29 12.07
C VAL A 135 -19.69 -20.37 12.17
N ASP A 136 -20.28 -19.67 13.15
CA ASP A 136 -21.72 -19.41 13.21
C ASP A 136 -22.08 -18.16 12.40
N GLU A 137 -22.82 -18.32 11.31
CA GLU A 137 -23.22 -17.19 10.47
C GLU A 137 -24.06 -16.13 11.21
N ALA A 138 -24.84 -16.53 12.23
CA ALA A 138 -25.65 -15.59 12.98
C ALA A 138 -24.79 -14.65 13.83
N GLU A 139 -23.66 -15.15 14.35
CA GLU A 139 -22.67 -14.36 15.06
C GLU A 139 -22.00 -13.35 14.11
N VAL A 140 -21.57 -13.79 12.93
CA VAL A 140 -20.94 -12.90 11.93
C VAL A 140 -21.90 -11.79 11.50
N ARG A 141 -23.19 -12.10 11.27
CA ARG A 141 -24.21 -11.08 10.96
C ARG A 141 -24.44 -10.10 12.11
N ALA A 142 -24.34 -10.56 13.36
CA ALA A 142 -24.42 -9.68 14.53
C ALA A 142 -23.19 -8.77 14.66
N ILE A 143 -22.00 -9.24 14.28
CA ILE A 143 -20.79 -8.42 14.16
C ILE A 143 -20.97 -7.40 13.04
N ALA A 144 -21.45 -7.80 11.86
CA ALA A 144 -21.73 -6.90 10.75
C ALA A 144 -22.66 -5.76 11.16
N ALA A 145 -23.74 -6.05 11.90
CA ALA A 145 -24.64 -5.02 12.43
C ALA A 145 -23.90 -4.02 13.34
N GLN A 146 -23.05 -4.50 14.25
CA GLN A 146 -22.24 -3.62 15.11
C GLN A 146 -21.22 -2.78 14.32
N LEU A 147 -20.63 -3.36 13.26
CA LEU A 147 -19.70 -2.65 12.39
C LEU A 147 -20.40 -1.51 11.64
N ARG A 148 -21.63 -1.71 11.17
CA ARG A 148 -22.46 -0.63 10.58
C ARG A 148 -22.75 0.47 11.59
N ASP A 149 -23.15 0.12 12.81
CA ASP A 149 -23.44 1.09 13.87
C ASP A 149 -22.19 1.90 14.27
N LEU A 150 -21.00 1.29 14.12
CA LEU A 150 -19.73 1.96 14.32
C LEU A 150 -19.28 2.80 13.13
N ASP A 151 -19.95 2.75 11.98
CA ASP A 151 -19.62 3.51 10.77
C ASP A 151 -18.14 3.31 10.38
N VAL A 152 -17.75 2.04 10.24
CA VAL A 152 -16.41 1.64 9.80
C VAL A 152 -16.28 1.81 8.29
N GLU A 153 -15.10 2.14 7.80
CA GLU A 153 -14.83 2.37 6.38
C GLU A 153 -14.17 1.16 5.71
N SER A 154 -13.69 0.19 6.49
CA SER A 154 -13.13 -1.08 6.01
C SER A 154 -13.04 -2.13 7.11
N VAL A 155 -12.88 -3.40 6.72
CA VAL A 155 -12.75 -4.52 7.65
C VAL A 155 -11.57 -5.42 7.26
N ALA A 156 -10.71 -5.72 8.22
CA ALA A 156 -9.71 -6.78 8.14
C ALA A 156 -10.25 -8.04 8.83
N VAL A 157 -10.08 -9.21 8.21
CA VAL A 157 -10.40 -10.52 8.81
C VAL A 157 -9.12 -11.33 8.89
N SER A 158 -8.74 -11.78 10.10
CA SER A 158 -7.53 -12.57 10.33
C SER A 158 -7.80 -13.67 11.35
N LEU A 159 -8.15 -14.85 10.85
CA LEU A 159 -8.40 -16.04 11.67
C LEU A 159 -7.14 -16.89 11.75
N LEU A 160 -7.01 -17.66 12.82
CA LEU A 160 -5.90 -18.59 13.00
C LEU A 160 -5.91 -19.66 11.91
N HIS A 161 -4.71 -20.02 11.44
CA HIS A 161 -4.50 -21.07 10.44
C HIS A 161 -5.22 -20.90 9.09
N ALA A 162 -5.80 -19.72 8.80
CA ALA A 162 -6.42 -19.41 7.50
C ALA A 162 -5.45 -19.51 6.31
N TYR A 163 -4.14 -19.40 6.54
CA TYR A 163 -3.11 -19.63 5.52
C TYR A 163 -3.07 -21.08 5.00
N ALA A 164 -3.58 -22.04 5.77
CA ALA A 164 -3.60 -23.47 5.43
C ALA A 164 -5.01 -23.99 5.14
N HIS A 165 -5.99 -23.57 5.95
CA HIS A 165 -7.40 -23.96 5.87
C HIS A 165 -8.27 -22.69 5.92
N PRO A 166 -8.49 -22.03 4.77
CA PRO A 166 -9.10 -20.70 4.70
C PRO A 166 -10.62 -20.71 4.87
N GLU A 167 -11.27 -21.87 4.91
CA GLU A 167 -12.71 -22.00 4.71
C GLU A 167 -13.55 -21.19 5.72
N ASN A 168 -13.16 -21.19 7.00
CA ASN A 168 -13.82 -20.37 8.01
C ASN A 168 -13.64 -18.86 7.73
N GLU A 169 -12.43 -18.44 7.38
CA GLU A 169 -12.13 -17.03 7.12
C GLU A 169 -12.81 -16.53 5.83
N GLN A 170 -12.83 -17.38 4.80
CA GLN A 170 -13.57 -17.12 3.57
C GLN A 170 -15.06 -16.95 3.86
N HIS A 171 -15.65 -17.82 4.67
CA HIS A 171 -17.08 -17.72 5.01
C HIS A 171 -17.39 -16.43 5.81
N VAL A 172 -16.54 -16.06 6.77
CA VAL A 172 -16.67 -14.77 7.48
C VAL A 172 -16.56 -13.60 6.50
N ALA A 173 -15.55 -13.60 5.62
CA ALA A 173 -15.33 -12.53 4.67
C ALA A 173 -16.51 -12.37 3.70
N ASP A 174 -17.05 -13.47 3.18
CA ASP A 174 -18.19 -13.46 2.26
C ASP A 174 -19.45 -12.90 2.93
N ILE A 175 -19.77 -13.31 4.16
CA ILE A 175 -20.90 -12.74 4.91
C ILE A 175 -20.68 -11.23 5.14
N LEU A 176 -19.47 -10.81 5.52
CA LEU A 176 -19.19 -9.40 5.74
C LEU A 176 -19.29 -8.57 4.46
N ARG A 177 -18.88 -9.12 3.31
CA ARG A 177 -19.03 -8.48 1.99
C ARG A 177 -20.49 -8.36 1.55
N ASP A 178 -21.33 -9.34 1.91
CA ASP A 178 -22.76 -9.30 1.61
C ASP A 178 -23.53 -8.33 2.54
N GLU A 179 -23.06 -8.18 3.78
CA GLU A 179 -23.76 -7.42 4.82
C GLU A 179 -23.27 -5.97 4.97
N LEU A 180 -22.16 -5.59 4.33
CA LEU A 180 -21.52 -4.27 4.46
C LEU A 180 -21.13 -3.70 3.09
N ASP A 181 -21.38 -2.40 2.89
CA ASP A 181 -20.95 -1.65 1.70
C ASP A 181 -19.53 -1.09 1.84
N VAL A 182 -18.61 -1.83 2.47
CA VAL A 182 -17.21 -1.42 2.68
C VAL A 182 -16.22 -2.51 2.29
N PRO A 183 -14.97 -2.17 1.92
CA PRO A 183 -13.96 -3.17 1.57
C PRO A 183 -13.65 -4.13 2.72
N VAL A 184 -13.59 -5.42 2.39
CA VAL A 184 -13.18 -6.50 3.30
C VAL A 184 -11.91 -7.16 2.80
N SER A 185 -10.86 -7.11 3.62
CA SER A 185 -9.56 -7.74 3.36
C SER A 185 -9.40 -8.97 4.25
N ALA A 186 -9.35 -10.16 3.64
CA ALA A 186 -9.17 -11.43 4.35
C ALA A 186 -7.71 -11.85 4.34
N SER A 187 -7.19 -12.32 5.47
CA SER A 187 -5.77 -12.57 5.63
C SER A 187 -5.21 -13.66 4.70
N HIS A 188 -6.00 -14.67 4.34
CA HIS A 188 -5.63 -15.70 3.35
C HIS A 188 -5.56 -15.16 1.91
N GLU A 189 -6.22 -14.04 1.61
CA GLU A 189 -6.13 -13.37 0.31
C GLU A 189 -4.93 -12.41 0.27
N VAL A 190 -4.71 -11.69 1.37
CA VAL A 190 -3.64 -10.67 1.48
C VAL A 190 -2.26 -11.30 1.71
N LEU A 191 -2.15 -12.21 2.67
CA LEU A 191 -0.89 -12.88 3.03
C LEU A 191 -1.16 -14.27 3.61
N ALA A 192 -1.23 -15.28 2.75
CA ALA A 192 -1.39 -16.68 3.12
C ALA A 192 -0.09 -17.31 3.72
N GLU A 193 0.44 -16.71 4.78
CA GLU A 193 1.65 -17.18 5.46
C GLU A 193 1.43 -17.52 6.94
N PHE A 194 2.27 -18.44 7.42
CA PHE A 194 2.37 -18.77 8.83
C PHE A 194 2.90 -17.57 9.63
N ARG A 195 2.44 -17.45 10.89
CA ARG A 195 2.61 -16.34 11.85
C ARG A 195 1.50 -15.29 11.82
N GLU A 196 0.72 -15.31 12.88
CA GLU A 196 -0.50 -14.54 13.12
C GLU A 196 -0.26 -13.03 13.26
N TYR A 197 0.81 -12.57 13.91
CA TYR A 197 1.01 -11.14 14.15
C TYR A 197 1.31 -10.39 12.85
N GLU A 198 2.32 -10.81 12.11
CA GLU A 198 2.75 -10.16 10.87
C GLU A 198 1.66 -10.27 9.79
N ARG A 199 0.96 -11.41 9.72
CA ARG A 199 -0.21 -11.57 8.84
C ARG A 199 -1.35 -10.64 9.21
N THR A 200 -1.69 -10.53 10.50
CA THR A 200 -2.75 -9.63 10.96
C THR A 200 -2.37 -8.17 10.75
N SER A 201 -1.11 -7.79 11.02
CA SER A 201 -0.59 -6.44 10.78
C SER A 201 -0.68 -6.07 9.31
N THR A 202 -0.22 -6.95 8.41
CA THR A 202 -0.29 -6.73 6.95
C THR A 202 -1.73 -6.63 6.46
N THR A 203 -2.63 -7.49 6.95
CA THR A 203 -4.06 -7.46 6.58
C THR A 203 -4.75 -6.20 7.10
N ALA A 204 -4.39 -5.74 8.30
CA ALA A 204 -4.88 -4.49 8.87
C ALA A 204 -4.39 -3.28 8.07
N VAL A 205 -3.11 -3.27 7.66
CA VAL A 205 -2.55 -2.23 6.78
C VAL A 205 -3.28 -2.21 5.43
N ASP A 206 -3.50 -3.37 4.82
CA ASP A 206 -4.25 -3.48 3.56
C ASP A 206 -5.65 -2.85 3.70
N ALA A 207 -6.44 -3.29 4.68
CA ALA A 207 -7.77 -2.75 4.93
C ALA A 207 -7.74 -1.24 5.24
N TYR A 208 -6.70 -0.76 5.93
CA TYR A 208 -6.54 0.64 6.32
C TYR A 208 -6.33 1.58 5.12
N VAL A 209 -5.52 1.17 4.14
CA VAL A 209 -5.23 2.02 2.97
C VAL A 209 -6.19 1.77 1.80
N ARG A 210 -6.88 0.63 1.79
CA ARG A 210 -7.69 0.19 0.65
C ARG A 210 -8.77 1.18 0.20
N PRO A 211 -9.56 1.84 1.07
CA PRO A 211 -10.55 2.82 0.61
C PRO A 211 -9.94 4.02 -0.13
N ALA A 212 -8.83 4.58 0.37
CA ALA A 212 -8.14 5.70 -0.28
C ALA A 212 -7.59 5.29 -1.64
N ILE A 213 -7.01 4.09 -1.72
CA ILE A 213 -6.45 3.54 -2.97
C ILE A 213 -7.55 3.22 -3.98
N ASP A 214 -8.65 2.61 -3.54
CA ASP A 214 -9.80 2.32 -4.39
C ASP A 214 -10.39 3.59 -5.01
N HIS A 215 -10.59 4.61 -4.17
CA HIS A 215 -11.06 5.92 -4.61
C HIS A 215 -10.10 6.52 -5.65
N TYR A 216 -8.82 6.64 -5.31
CA TYR A 216 -7.81 7.25 -6.18
C TYR A 216 -7.68 6.54 -7.53
N VAL A 217 -7.51 5.22 -7.53
CA VAL A 217 -7.29 4.43 -8.75
C VAL A 217 -8.54 4.45 -9.64
N SER A 218 -9.74 4.46 -9.06
CA SER A 218 -10.99 4.57 -9.83
C SER A 218 -11.08 5.90 -10.56
N HIS A 219 -10.83 7.01 -9.86
CA HIS A 219 -10.84 8.35 -10.45
C HIS A 219 -9.79 8.51 -11.55
N LEU A 220 -8.58 7.99 -11.32
CA LEU A 220 -7.52 7.99 -12.34
C LEU A 220 -7.93 7.18 -13.57
N THR A 221 -8.55 6.02 -13.39
CA THR A 221 -8.98 5.16 -14.50
C THR A 221 -10.08 5.80 -15.34
N ASP A 222 -11.05 6.47 -14.70
CA ASP A 222 -12.13 7.16 -15.41
C ASP A 222 -11.59 8.38 -16.18
N ARG A 223 -10.75 9.19 -15.55
CA ARG A 223 -10.11 10.34 -16.20
C ARG A 223 -9.19 9.92 -17.35
N ALA A 224 -8.43 8.84 -17.20
CA ALA A 224 -7.61 8.26 -18.26
C ALA A 224 -8.48 7.87 -19.48
N ARG A 225 -9.64 7.26 -19.22
CA ARG A 225 -10.62 6.91 -20.27
C ARG A 225 -11.17 8.16 -20.97
N GLU A 226 -11.49 9.22 -20.22
CA GLU A 226 -11.99 10.48 -20.79
C GLU A 226 -10.96 11.19 -21.67
N LEU A 227 -9.67 11.14 -21.29
CA LEU A 227 -8.57 11.67 -22.09
C LEU A 227 -8.22 10.78 -23.31
N GLY A 228 -8.71 9.54 -23.33
CA GLY A 228 -8.43 8.57 -24.39
C GLY A 228 -7.06 7.88 -24.28
N VAL A 229 -6.40 7.98 -23.13
CA VAL A 229 -5.16 7.23 -22.85
C VAL A 229 -5.47 5.82 -22.32
N PRO A 230 -4.55 4.85 -22.42
CA PRO A 230 -4.72 3.52 -21.85
C PRO A 230 -4.97 3.56 -20.34
N GLN A 231 -5.61 2.53 -19.80
CA GLN A 231 -5.73 2.40 -18.34
C GLN A 231 -4.35 2.32 -17.68
N PRO A 232 -4.18 2.91 -16.48
CA PRO A 232 -2.92 2.89 -15.77
C PRO A 232 -2.54 1.46 -15.36
N ARG A 233 -1.30 1.08 -15.65
CA ARG A 233 -0.61 -0.05 -15.01
C ARG A 233 0.06 0.47 -13.75
N ILE A 234 -0.35 -0.03 -12.60
CA ILE A 234 0.07 0.49 -11.29
C ILE A 234 1.36 -0.20 -10.85
N MET A 235 2.34 0.59 -10.42
CA MET A 235 3.57 0.11 -9.80
C MET A 235 3.28 -0.52 -8.44
N GLN A 236 3.89 -1.68 -8.22
CA GLN A 236 3.86 -2.40 -6.95
C GLN A 236 5.15 -2.20 -6.18
N ALA A 237 5.10 -2.41 -4.87
CA ALA A 237 6.22 -2.43 -3.95
C ALA A 237 7.35 -3.33 -4.43
N ASN A 238 7.03 -4.47 -5.07
CA ASN A 238 8.00 -5.45 -5.58
C ASN A 238 8.76 -4.99 -6.86
N GLY A 239 8.47 -3.79 -7.37
CA GLY A 239 9.06 -3.24 -8.58
C GLY A 239 8.43 -3.73 -9.89
N GLY A 240 7.36 -4.53 -9.81
CA GLY A 240 6.52 -4.93 -10.94
C GLY A 240 5.36 -3.97 -11.16
N ILE A 241 4.66 -4.14 -12.29
CA ILE A 241 3.45 -3.36 -12.62
C ILE A 241 2.27 -4.30 -12.84
N THR A 242 1.08 -3.90 -12.40
CA THR A 242 -0.16 -4.68 -12.51
C THR A 242 -1.33 -3.81 -12.98
N ASP A 243 -2.50 -4.40 -13.22
CA ASP A 243 -3.72 -3.67 -13.55
C ASP A 243 -4.36 -2.98 -12.34
N ALA A 244 -5.13 -1.93 -12.60
CA ALA A 244 -5.84 -1.15 -11.60
C ALA A 244 -6.73 -2.02 -10.68
N ASP A 245 -7.48 -2.97 -11.24
CA ASP A 245 -8.44 -3.79 -10.48
C ASP A 245 -7.74 -4.77 -9.52
N THR A 246 -6.53 -5.22 -9.85
CA THR A 246 -5.69 -6.03 -8.95
C THR A 246 -5.22 -5.23 -7.74
N VAL A 247 -4.77 -3.99 -7.93
CA VAL A 247 -4.35 -3.10 -6.83
C VAL A 247 -5.50 -2.74 -5.91
N ARG A 248 -6.69 -2.43 -6.46
CA ARG A 248 -7.88 -2.11 -5.68
C ARG A 248 -8.32 -3.24 -4.73
N ARG A 249 -7.91 -4.48 -5.03
CA ARG A 249 -8.14 -5.66 -4.19
C ARG A 249 -6.99 -5.98 -3.23
N ASN A 250 -5.78 -5.50 -3.48
CA ASN A 250 -4.57 -5.77 -2.69
C ASN A 250 -3.76 -4.47 -2.53
N ALA A 251 -4.34 -3.51 -1.82
CA ALA A 251 -3.82 -2.15 -1.73
C ALA A 251 -2.45 -2.10 -1.03
N VAL A 252 -2.17 -3.02 -0.11
CA VAL A 252 -0.88 -3.13 0.58
C VAL A 252 0.29 -3.32 -0.39
N THR A 253 0.06 -3.88 -1.59
CA THR A 253 1.11 -4.06 -2.60
C THR A 253 1.59 -2.76 -3.24
N THR A 254 0.94 -1.62 -2.99
CA THR A 254 1.33 -0.30 -3.52
C THR A 254 2.13 0.54 -2.53
N VAL A 255 2.29 0.02 -1.31
CA VAL A 255 3.15 0.60 -0.30
C VAL A 255 4.57 0.75 -0.86
N LEU A 256 5.14 1.95 -0.81
CA LEU A 256 6.45 2.27 -1.39
C LEU A 256 6.56 2.07 -2.93
N SER A 257 5.45 2.16 -3.67
CA SER A 257 5.47 2.00 -5.14
C SER A 257 6.32 3.04 -5.88
N GLY A 258 6.30 4.31 -5.44
CA GLY A 258 7.15 5.39 -6.00
C GLY A 258 8.65 5.08 -5.87
N PRO A 259 9.16 4.89 -4.63
CA PRO A 259 10.55 4.50 -4.42
C PRO A 259 10.94 3.23 -5.19
N ALA A 260 10.08 2.20 -5.21
CA ALA A 260 10.32 0.99 -5.98
C ALA A 260 10.53 1.27 -7.48
N ALA A 261 9.73 2.18 -8.08
CA ALA A 261 9.92 2.61 -9.46
C ALA A 261 11.28 3.27 -9.69
N GLY A 262 11.70 4.15 -8.78
CA GLY A 262 13.00 4.84 -8.83
C GLY A 262 14.16 3.85 -8.78
N VAL A 263 14.11 2.88 -7.87
CA VAL A 263 15.17 1.86 -7.72
C VAL A 263 15.23 0.92 -8.92
N VAL A 264 14.09 0.46 -9.42
CA VAL A 264 14.03 -0.35 -10.65
C VAL A 264 14.57 0.43 -11.85
N GLY A 265 14.23 1.72 -11.95
CA GLY A 265 14.78 2.62 -12.96
C GLY A 265 16.30 2.75 -12.86
N ALA A 266 16.84 2.95 -11.64
CA ALA A 266 18.27 3.02 -11.39
C ALA A 266 18.99 1.72 -11.78
N GLY A 267 18.43 0.56 -11.45
CA GLY A 267 18.97 -0.75 -11.86
C GLY A 267 19.10 -0.88 -13.38
N SER A 268 18.10 -0.39 -14.13
CA SER A 268 18.16 -0.41 -15.59
C SER A 268 19.26 0.50 -16.19
N MET A 269 19.65 1.56 -15.48
CA MET A 269 20.74 2.46 -15.88
C MET A 269 22.12 1.96 -15.47
N ALA A 270 22.17 1.03 -14.52
CA ALA A 270 23.40 0.54 -13.89
C ALA A 270 23.79 -0.87 -14.35
N ALA A 271 23.19 -1.39 -15.43
CA ALA A 271 23.49 -2.71 -15.97
C ALA A 271 24.99 -2.92 -16.29
N ASP A 272 25.74 -1.83 -16.52
CA ASP A 272 27.18 -1.85 -16.80
C ASP A 272 28.05 -1.50 -15.57
N GLU A 273 27.46 -1.13 -14.42
CA GLU A 273 28.19 -0.78 -13.20
C GLU A 273 28.47 -2.02 -12.34
N GLN A 274 29.71 -2.55 -12.43
CA GLN A 274 30.12 -3.78 -11.74
C GLN A 274 30.17 -3.67 -10.20
N ASP A 275 30.13 -2.46 -9.65
CA ASP A 275 30.30 -2.22 -8.21
C ASP A 275 28.96 -2.05 -7.45
N GLY A 276 27.83 -2.02 -8.17
CA GLY A 276 26.52 -1.68 -7.62
C GLY A 276 26.36 -0.19 -7.28
N LEU A 277 25.14 0.22 -6.94
CA LEU A 277 24.83 1.61 -6.58
C LEU A 277 23.93 1.72 -5.37
N VAL A 278 24.02 2.87 -4.70
CA VAL A 278 23.08 3.29 -3.66
C VAL A 278 22.18 4.36 -4.25
N THR A 279 20.89 4.09 -4.27
CA THR A 279 19.88 5.09 -4.63
C THR A 279 19.58 5.98 -3.44
N PHE A 280 19.32 7.26 -3.70
CA PHE A 280 18.92 8.23 -2.70
C PHE A 280 17.90 9.17 -3.35
N ASP A 281 16.65 9.05 -2.93
CA ASP A 281 15.55 9.92 -3.36
C ASP A 281 15.08 10.75 -2.17
N MET A 282 14.99 12.07 -2.33
CA MET A 282 14.51 12.98 -1.29
C MET A 282 13.35 13.80 -1.84
N GLY A 283 12.17 13.56 -1.28
CA GLY A 283 10.96 14.33 -1.54
C GLY A 283 10.76 15.47 -0.56
N GLY A 284 9.53 16.03 -0.57
CA GLY A 284 9.12 17.02 0.42
C GLY A 284 8.90 16.45 1.82
N THR A 285 8.47 15.19 1.93
CA THR A 285 8.03 14.57 3.20
C THR A 285 9.01 13.53 3.72
N SER A 286 9.57 12.70 2.83
CA SER A 286 10.44 11.57 3.17
C SER A 286 11.71 11.55 2.31
N SER A 287 12.67 10.73 2.74
CA SER A 287 13.81 10.29 1.94
C SER A 287 13.87 8.77 1.91
N ASP A 288 14.20 8.23 0.75
CA ASP A 288 14.19 6.80 0.46
C ASP A 288 15.57 6.37 -0.06
N VAL A 289 16.10 5.27 0.51
CA VAL A 289 17.44 4.75 0.20
C VAL A 289 17.34 3.26 -0.11
N SER A 290 18.00 2.81 -1.18
CA SER A 290 18.04 1.40 -1.54
C SER A 290 19.34 1.02 -2.21
N LEU A 291 19.67 -0.27 -2.16
CA LEU A 291 20.87 -0.83 -2.77
C LEU A 291 20.51 -1.61 -4.05
N VAL A 292 21.26 -1.34 -5.11
CA VAL A 292 21.23 -2.09 -6.36
C VAL A 292 22.56 -2.80 -6.52
N ARG A 293 22.53 -4.12 -6.71
CA ARG A 293 23.72 -4.95 -6.92
C ARG A 293 23.55 -5.76 -8.19
N ASP A 294 24.62 -5.92 -8.95
CA ASP A 294 24.61 -6.71 -10.19
C ASP A 294 23.53 -6.26 -11.21
N GLY A 295 23.21 -4.96 -11.22
CA GLY A 295 22.16 -4.38 -12.07
C GLY A 295 20.73 -4.67 -11.61
N GLU A 296 20.53 -5.31 -10.45
CA GLU A 296 19.22 -5.67 -9.91
C GLU A 296 18.95 -4.99 -8.57
N ALA A 297 17.70 -4.58 -8.36
CA ALA A 297 17.22 -4.05 -7.09
C ALA A 297 17.12 -5.18 -6.06
N GLU A 298 17.68 -4.99 -4.85
CA GLU A 298 17.47 -5.95 -3.76
C GLU A 298 15.99 -6.01 -3.39
N ARG A 299 15.52 -7.19 -2.99
CA ARG A 299 14.11 -7.44 -2.65
C ARG A 299 14.02 -8.10 -1.29
N THR A 300 13.02 -7.70 -0.53
CA THR A 300 12.68 -8.27 0.77
C THR A 300 11.21 -8.68 0.78
N THR A 301 10.85 -9.51 1.76
CA THR A 301 9.46 -9.84 2.10
C THR A 301 9.08 -9.32 3.48
N GLU A 302 10.03 -8.66 4.15
CA GLU A 302 9.87 -8.11 5.48
C GLU A 302 10.20 -6.62 5.42
N GLY A 303 9.20 -5.79 5.73
CA GLY A 303 9.35 -4.34 5.83
C GLY A 303 8.68 -3.82 7.09
N VAL A 304 9.03 -2.60 7.47
CA VAL A 304 8.43 -1.89 8.60
C VAL A 304 8.09 -0.47 8.14
N ILE A 305 6.83 -0.05 8.31
CA ILE A 305 6.41 1.32 8.01
C ILE A 305 5.69 1.88 9.21
N ASN A 306 6.16 3.04 9.67
CA ASN A 306 5.66 3.67 10.89
C ASN A 306 5.56 2.65 12.04
N GLU A 307 6.65 1.89 12.23
CA GLU A 307 6.81 0.83 13.24
C GLU A 307 5.87 -0.39 13.11
N ARG A 308 5.09 -0.49 12.02
CA ARG A 308 4.21 -1.62 11.76
C ARG A 308 4.88 -2.61 10.80
N PRO A 309 4.98 -3.91 11.15
CA PRO A 309 5.51 -4.90 10.24
C PRO A 309 4.54 -5.12 9.08
N ILE A 310 5.08 -5.11 7.87
CA ILE A 310 4.38 -5.40 6.63
C ILE A 310 5.13 -6.53 5.94
N LYS A 311 4.42 -7.63 5.69
CA LYS A 311 4.94 -8.76 4.92
C LYS A 311 4.31 -8.77 3.54
N THR A 312 4.97 -8.10 2.61
CA THR A 312 4.66 -8.19 1.18
C THR A 312 5.99 -8.19 0.42
N PRO A 313 6.11 -8.93 -0.70
CA PRO A 313 7.26 -8.76 -1.58
C PRO A 313 7.43 -7.29 -1.95
N MET A 314 8.61 -6.73 -1.68
CA MET A 314 8.94 -5.34 -1.94
C MET A 314 10.40 -5.19 -2.35
N VAL A 315 10.71 -4.13 -3.09
CA VAL A 315 12.08 -3.64 -3.24
C VAL A 315 12.57 -3.23 -1.85
N ASP A 316 13.80 -3.58 -1.53
CA ASP A 316 14.40 -3.28 -0.25
C ASP A 316 14.73 -1.79 -0.18
N VAL A 317 13.80 -1.01 0.37
CA VAL A 317 13.88 0.44 0.51
C VAL A 317 13.79 0.80 1.98
N GLU A 318 14.76 1.56 2.45
CA GLU A 318 14.75 2.20 3.76
C GLU A 318 14.19 3.61 3.63
N THR A 319 13.05 3.87 4.27
CA THR A 319 12.37 5.17 4.26
C THR A 319 12.58 5.89 5.59
N VAL A 320 12.97 7.16 5.51
CA VAL A 320 13.04 8.06 6.67
C VAL A 320 12.04 9.20 6.46
N GLY A 321 11.25 9.51 7.49
CA GLY A 321 10.31 10.64 7.52
C GLY A 321 10.99 12.01 7.63
N ALA A 322 12.01 12.25 6.81
CA ALA A 322 12.72 13.52 6.71
C ALA A 322 12.91 13.88 5.24
N GLY A 323 12.46 15.07 4.85
CA GLY A 323 12.54 15.57 3.48
C GLY A 323 12.73 17.09 3.45
N GLY A 324 12.58 17.69 2.27
CA GLY A 324 12.78 19.13 2.07
C GLY A 324 11.80 20.03 2.84
N GLY A 325 10.63 19.50 3.22
CA GLY A 325 9.59 20.20 3.98
C GLY A 325 9.64 19.98 5.50
N SER A 326 10.60 19.18 6.00
CA SER A 326 10.72 18.92 7.43
C SER A 326 10.98 20.21 8.23
N ILE A 327 10.20 20.42 9.29
CA ILE A 327 10.26 21.63 10.11
C ILE A 327 11.41 21.50 11.11
N ALA A 328 12.43 22.33 10.96
CA ALA A 328 13.46 22.48 11.97
C ALA A 328 12.91 23.27 13.17
N TRP A 329 13.06 22.72 14.37
CA TRP A 329 12.71 23.39 15.62
C TRP A 329 13.87 23.29 16.60
N VAL A 330 13.93 24.25 17.53
CA VAL A 330 14.94 24.29 18.58
C VAL A 330 14.26 23.83 19.87
N ASP A 331 14.89 22.89 20.57
CA ASP A 331 14.37 22.40 21.84
C ASP A 331 14.48 23.45 22.96
N ALA A 332 13.98 23.11 24.15
CA ALA A 332 14.04 24.02 25.29
C ALA A 332 15.48 24.32 25.78
N GLY A 333 16.47 23.54 25.34
CA GLY A 333 17.88 23.67 25.68
C GLY A 333 18.69 24.59 24.77
N GLY A 334 18.22 24.82 23.52
CA GLY A 334 18.84 25.76 22.57
C GLY A 334 19.80 25.12 21.57
#